data_AF-A0AAU5HUP8-F1
#
_entry.id   AF-A0AAU5HUP8-F1
#
_cell.length_a   1.000
_cell.length_b   1.000
_cell.length_c   1.000
_cell.angle_alpha   90.00
_cell.angle_beta   90.00
_cell.angle_gamma   90.00
#
_symmetry.space_group_name_H-M   'P 1'
#
loop_
_entity.id
_entity.type
_entity.pdbx_description
1 polymer ?
#
loop_
_entity_poly.entity_id
_entity_poly.type
_entity_poly.pdbx_seq_one_letter_code
_entity_poly.pdbx_strand_id
1 'polypeptide(L)' 'MAKDEKAKAKKEQAKGKVKETVGRAVGNETMKAKGQAEKSKGDAREAKEKAKDAFKR' A
#
# COMPACT_ATOMS: atom_id res chain seq x y z
N MET A 1 -1.08 40.79 -3.87
CA MET A 1 -1.02 39.84 -5.00
C MET A 1 0.21 38.93 -4.91
N ALA A 2 1.46 39.41 -4.97
CA ALA A 2 2.64 38.51 -4.91
C ALA A 2 2.97 37.88 -3.53
N LYS A 3 2.54 38.49 -2.41
CA LYS A 3 2.79 37.95 -1.05
C LYS A 3 1.88 36.76 -0.73
N ASP A 4 0.63 36.82 -1.19
CA ASP A 4 -0.37 35.74 -1.06
C ASP A 4 0.04 34.49 -1.83
N GLU A 5 0.59 34.64 -3.04
CA GLU A 5 1.07 33.52 -3.84
C GLU A 5 2.25 32.80 -3.19
N LYS A 6 3.22 33.54 -2.62
CA LYS A 6 4.32 32.96 -1.85
C LYS A 6 3.83 32.23 -0.59
N ALA A 7 2.83 32.78 0.09
CA ALA A 7 2.23 32.13 1.25
C ALA A 7 1.46 30.84 0.86
N LYS A 8 0.74 30.87 -0.26
CA LYS A 8 0.00 29.72 -0.80
C LYS A 8 0.96 28.60 -1.22
N ALA A 9 2.04 28.91 -1.92
CA ALA A 9 3.08 27.95 -2.31
C ALA A 9 3.71 27.26 -1.08
N LYS A 10 4.03 28.02 -0.03
CA LYS A 10 4.55 27.44 1.23
C LYS A 10 3.54 26.54 1.94
N LYS A 11 2.25 26.91 1.96
CA LYS A 11 1.18 26.06 2.51
C LYS A 11 1.02 24.77 1.72
N GLU A 12 1.08 24.83 0.39
CA GLU A 12 0.99 23.64 -0.46
C GLU A 12 2.18 22.71 -0.28
N GLN A 13 3.40 23.25 -0.18
CA GLN A 13 4.59 22.45 0.14
C GLN A 13 4.49 21.79 1.52
N ALA A 14 4.03 22.51 2.54
CA ALA A 14 3.84 21.94 3.87
C ALA A 14 2.79 20.81 3.85
N LYS A 15 1.64 21.05 3.20
CA LYS A 15 0.58 20.05 3.03
C LYS A 15 1.05 18.83 2.24
N GLY A 16 1.87 19.04 1.21
CA GLY A 16 2.49 17.99 0.41
C GLY A 16 3.42 17.12 1.23
N LYS A 17 4.33 17.70 2.02
CA LYS A 17 5.23 16.96 2.92
C LYS A 17 4.47 16.15 3.96
N VAL A 18 3.40 16.70 4.53
CA VAL A 18 2.54 15.98 5.49
C VAL A 18 1.86 14.79 4.79
N LYS A 19 1.26 14.98 3.61
CA LYS A 19 0.65 13.89 2.84
C LYS A 19 1.65 12.82 2.41
N GLU A 20 2.85 13.21 2.01
CA GLU A 20 3.92 12.28 1.66
C GLU A 20 4.36 11.45 2.87
N THR A 21 4.53 12.09 4.03
CA THR A 21 4.94 11.41 5.26
C THR A 21 3.86 10.46 5.76
N VAL A 22 2.61 10.91 5.82
CA VAL A 22 1.46 10.09 6.19
C VAL A 22 1.23 8.97 5.18
N GLY A 23 1.37 9.25 3.88
CA GLY A 23 1.26 8.28 2.81
C GLY A 23 2.35 7.21 2.85
N ARG A 24 3.60 7.58 3.18
CA ARG A 24 4.70 6.62 3.39
C ARG A 24 4.48 5.78 4.64
N ALA A 25 4.05 6.39 5.74
CA ALA A 25 3.80 5.70 7.01
C ALA A 25 2.63 4.70 6.89
N VAL A 26 1.47 5.16 6.39
CA VAL A 26 0.27 4.32 6.22
C VAL A 26 0.41 3.34 5.06
N GLY A 27 1.08 3.75 3.98
CA GLY A 27 1.20 2.98 2.74
C GLY A 27 2.12 1.77 2.85
N ASN A 28 3.22 1.85 3.62
CA ASN A 28 4.17 0.73 3.70
C ASN A 28 3.66 -0.39 4.61
N GLU A 29 3.04 -0.05 5.74
CA GLU A 29 2.52 -1.04 6.68
C GLU A 29 1.26 -1.74 6.15
N THR A 30 0.31 -0.97 5.60
CA THR A 30 -0.93 -1.53 5.05
C THR A 30 -0.68 -2.39 3.81
N MET A 31 0.23 -1.96 2.93
CA MET A 31 0.53 -2.70 1.69
C MET A 31 1.38 -3.94 1.98
N LYS A 32 2.29 -3.91 2.95
CA LYS A 32 3.03 -5.08 3.42
C LYS A 32 2.13 -6.10 4.10
N ALA A 33 1.20 -5.65 4.95
CA ALA A 33 0.23 -6.51 5.61
C ALA A 33 -0.72 -7.19 4.61
N LYS A 34 -1.26 -6.43 3.64
CA LYS A 34 -2.07 -6.97 2.55
C LYS A 34 -1.29 -7.95 1.67
N GLY A 35 -0.05 -7.59 1.30
CA GLY A 35 0.82 -8.44 0.49
C GLY A 35 1.13 -9.78 1.16
N GLN A 36 1.40 -9.80 2.48
CA GLN A 36 1.59 -11.05 3.21
C GLN A 36 0.30 -11.88 3.30
N ALA A 37 -0.84 -11.24 3.54
CA ALA A 37 -2.13 -11.94 3.59
C ALA A 37 -2.51 -12.55 2.23
N GLU A 38 -2.30 -11.82 1.13
CA GLU A 38 -2.52 -12.33 -0.23
C GLU A 38 -1.57 -13.46 -0.59
N LYS A 39 -0.28 -13.34 -0.22
CA LYS A 39 0.71 -14.39 -0.45
C LYS A 39 0.32 -15.69 0.23
N SER A 40 0.04 -15.63 1.54
CA SER A 40 -0.42 -16.80 2.31
C SER A 40 -1.71 -17.42 1.75
N LYS A 41 -2.64 -16.59 1.26
CA LYS A 41 -3.88 -17.07 0.62
C LYS A 41 -3.61 -17.73 -0.73
N GLY A 42 -2.66 -17.20 -1.51
CA GLY A 42 -2.20 -17.79 -2.77
C GLY A 42 -1.53 -19.14 -2.54
N ASP A 43 -0.58 -19.21 -1.63
CA ASP A 43 0.11 -20.45 -1.25
C ASP A 43 -0.88 -21.53 -0.78
N ALA A 44 -1.86 -21.16 0.06
CA ALA A 44 -2.89 -22.09 0.53
C ALA A 44 -3.81 -22.58 -0.62
N ARG A 45 -4.11 -21.73 -1.60
CA ARG A 45 -4.90 -22.12 -2.78
C ARG A 45 -4.11 -23.07 -3.66
N GLU A 46 -2.84 -22.76 -3.94
CA GLU A 46 -1.99 -23.62 -4.76
C GLU A 46 -1.79 -25.00 -4.11
N ALA A 47 -1.54 -25.04 -2.80
CA ALA A 47 -1.43 -26.30 -2.07
C ALA A 47 -2.73 -27.13 -2.13
N LYS A 48 -3.88 -26.45 -1.99
CA LYS A 48 -5.19 -27.11 -2.10
C LYS A 48 -5.47 -27.63 -3.51
N GLU A 49 -5.08 -26.88 -4.54
CA GLU A 49 -5.25 -27.30 -5.93
C GLU A 49 -4.32 -28.47 -6.28
N LYS A 50 -3.05 -28.43 -5.89
CA LYS A 50 -2.11 -29.56 -6.04
C LYS A 50 -2.60 -30.81 -5.32
N ALA A 51 -3.11 -30.68 -4.09
CA ALA A 51 -3.66 -31.80 -3.34
C ALA A 51 -4.89 -32.40 -4.02
N LYS A 52 -5.79 -31.56 -4.56
CA LYS A 52 -6.95 -32.03 -5.32
C LYS A 52 -6.57 -32.72 -6.62
N ASP A 53 -5.61 -32.18 -7.36
CA ASP A 53 -5.14 -32.75 -8.61
C ASP A 53 -4.49 -34.13 -8.38
N ALA A 54 -3.66 -34.24 -7.35
CA ALA A 54 -3.05 -35.50 -6.93
C ALA A 54 -4.06 -36.55 -6.46
N PHE A 55 -5.17 -36.14 -5.84
CA PHE A 55 -6.22 -37.04 -5.35
C PHE A 55 -7.24 -37.42 -6.43
N LYS A 56 -7.31 -36.65 -7.53
CA LYS A 56 -8.21 -36.90 -8.65
C LYS A 56 -7.58 -37.78 -9.74
N ARG A 57 -6.28 -38.03 -9.65
CA ARG A 57 -5.52 -38.89 -10.56
C ARG A 57 -5.54 -40.35 -10.12
#